data_AF-A0A8T3D9B3-F1
#
_entry.id   AF-A0A8T3D9B3-F1
#
_cell.length_a   1.000
_cell.length_b   1.000
_cell.length_c   1.000
_cell.angle_alpha   90.00
_cell.angle_beta   90.00
_cell.angle_gamma   90.00
#
_symmetry.space_group_name_H-M   'P 1'
#
loop_
_entity.id
_entity.type
_entity.pdbx_description
1 polymer ?
#
loop_
_entity_poly.entity_id
_entity_poly.type
_entity_poly.pdbx_seq_one_letter_code
_entity_poly.pdbx_strand_id
1 'polypeptide(L)'
;MSNYTKTGGRNTRDIGSVTASELKRMCPQQRARYQAYVEPSKEVQKMISVTNQRLRERTAGGKQQKEITQKKDPEKKRQDTLIGQLKAAEARNRSRLMRLRYQNTRAKEIKVMIACQSTALNAVRLETLLPTKVTKLSIRDSLDRAERSRVEEILEDEKGLTINRG
;
A
#
# COMPACT_ATOMS: atom_id res chain seq x y z
N MET A 1 6.65 -52.11 45.25
CA MET A 1 5.20 -52.32 45.34
C MET A 1 4.51 -51.09 44.78
N SER A 2 3.74 -51.34 43.72
CA SER A 2 2.91 -50.38 42.98
C SER A 2 1.88 -49.72 43.88
N ASN A 3 1.63 -48.43 43.69
CA ASN A 3 0.33 -47.82 43.96
C ASN A 3 0.08 -46.72 42.91
N TYR A 4 -0.66 -47.10 41.86
CA TYR A 4 -1.26 -46.21 40.87
C TYR A 4 -2.40 -45.40 41.53
N THR A 5 -2.37 -44.07 41.42
CA THR A 5 -3.54 -43.22 41.63
C THR A 5 -3.86 -42.40 40.39
N LYS A 6 -4.60 -43.08 39.50
CA LYS A 6 -5.69 -42.60 38.64
C LYS A 6 -5.71 -41.10 38.31
N THR A 7 -5.27 -40.77 37.11
CA THR A 7 -5.56 -39.53 36.39
C THR A 7 -7.07 -39.34 36.24
N GLY A 8 -7.65 -38.44 37.04
CA GLY A 8 -9.04 -37.99 36.89
C GLY A 8 -9.15 -36.95 35.78
N GLY A 9 -9.41 -37.39 34.56
CA GLY A 9 -9.79 -36.52 33.45
C GLY A 9 -11.09 -35.79 33.78
N ARG A 10 -11.03 -34.45 33.88
CA ARG A 10 -12.23 -33.62 33.94
C ARG A 10 -12.83 -33.54 32.53
N ASN A 11 -13.97 -34.19 32.38
CA ASN A 11 -14.82 -34.17 31.20
C ASN A 11 -15.10 -32.74 30.73
N THR A 12 -14.79 -32.50 29.46
CA THR A 12 -15.19 -31.33 28.68
C THR A 12 -16.70 -31.35 28.46
N ARG A 13 -17.50 -30.73 29.34
CA ARG A 13 -18.90 -30.36 29.02
C ARG A 13 -19.64 -29.49 30.03
N ASP A 14 -19.05 -29.09 31.16
CA ASP A 14 -19.60 -28.06 32.05
C ASP A 14 -18.62 -26.88 32.13
N ILE A 15 -18.88 -25.82 31.38
CA ILE A 15 -18.24 -24.52 31.64
C ILE A 15 -18.96 -23.92 32.86
N GLY A 16 -18.62 -24.46 34.04
CA GLY A 16 -19.01 -23.86 35.31
C GLY A 16 -18.52 -22.41 35.36
N SER A 17 -19.35 -21.52 35.92
CA SER A 17 -19.03 -20.10 36.04
C SER A 17 -17.65 -19.90 36.68
N VAL A 18 -16.67 -19.48 35.88
CA VAL A 18 -15.31 -19.24 36.38
C VAL A 18 -15.38 -18.02 37.30
N THR A 19 -14.90 -18.18 38.54
CA THR A 19 -14.92 -17.10 39.52
C THR A 19 -13.97 -15.96 39.12
N ALA A 20 -14.22 -14.73 39.59
CA ALA A 20 -13.36 -13.59 39.28
C ALA A 20 -11.89 -13.82 39.69
N SER A 21 -11.67 -14.58 40.77
CA SER A 21 -10.35 -14.97 41.26
C SER A 21 -9.64 -15.93 40.30
N GLU A 22 -10.35 -16.88 39.71
CA GLU A 22 -9.79 -17.81 38.71
C GLU A 22 -9.47 -17.09 37.40
N LEU A 23 -10.33 -16.16 36.95
CA LEU A 23 -10.07 -15.33 35.77
C LEU A 23 -8.82 -14.45 35.91
N LYS A 24 -8.51 -14.02 37.13
CA LYS A 24 -7.29 -13.23 37.43
C LYS A 24 -6.02 -14.09 37.44
N ARG A 25 -6.15 -15.41 37.69
CA ARG A 25 -5.03 -16.37 37.67
C ARG A 25 -4.71 -16.89 36.27
N MET A 26 -5.63 -16.73 35.31
CA MET A 26 -5.41 -17.12 33.91
C MET A 26 -4.40 -16.20 33.21
N CYS A 27 -3.66 -16.75 32.24
CA CYS A 27 -2.86 -15.92 31.35
C CYS A 27 -3.77 -15.07 30.44
N PRO A 28 -3.29 -13.92 29.91
CA PRO A 28 -4.10 -13.02 29.10
C PRO A 28 -4.81 -13.69 27.92
N GLN A 29 -4.15 -14.66 27.27
CA GLN A 29 -4.69 -15.39 26.12
C GLN A 29 -5.85 -16.31 26.52
N GLN A 30 -5.75 -17.00 27.67
CA GLN A 30 -6.82 -17.85 28.19
C GLN A 30 -8.01 -17.01 28.65
N ARG A 31 -7.75 -15.88 29.32
CA ARG A 31 -8.79 -14.95 29.75
C ARG A 31 -9.56 -14.36 28.57
N ALA A 32 -8.86 -13.96 27.52
CA ALA A 32 -9.47 -13.46 26.29
C ALA A 32 -10.34 -14.52 25.60
N ARG A 33 -9.85 -15.77 25.52
CA ARG A 33 -10.64 -16.89 24.98
C ARG A 33 -11.91 -17.12 25.77
N TYR A 34 -11.84 -17.14 27.10
CA TYR A 34 -13.03 -17.29 27.95
C TYR A 34 -14.03 -16.14 27.73
N GLN A 35 -13.55 -14.89 27.77
CA GLN A 35 -14.40 -13.70 27.61
C GLN A 35 -15.09 -13.62 26.23
N ALA A 36 -14.56 -14.29 25.21
CA ALA A 36 -15.17 -14.32 23.88
C ALA A 36 -16.43 -15.20 23.80
N TYR A 37 -16.54 -16.22 24.66
CA TYR A 37 -17.67 -17.16 24.67
C TYR A 37 -18.65 -16.94 25.81
N VAL A 38 -18.29 -16.11 26.80
CA VAL A 38 -19.15 -15.77 27.93
C VAL A 38 -20.03 -14.59 27.57
N GLU A 39 -21.32 -14.72 27.87
CA GLU A 39 -22.25 -13.61 27.65
C GLU A 39 -21.84 -12.38 28.48
N PRO A 40 -21.77 -11.20 27.85
CA PRO A 40 -21.42 -9.97 28.56
C PRO A 40 -22.49 -9.63 29.60
N SER A 41 -22.10 -8.98 30.69
CA SER A 41 -23.04 -8.54 31.73
C SER A 41 -24.10 -7.58 31.18
N LYS A 42 -25.25 -7.47 31.85
CA LYS A 42 -26.35 -6.60 31.44
C LYS A 42 -25.92 -5.13 31.25
N GLU A 43 -24.98 -4.65 32.07
CA GLU A 43 -24.40 -3.31 31.94
C GLU A 43 -23.57 -3.16 30.67
N VAL A 44 -22.72 -4.14 30.37
CA VAL A 44 -21.91 -4.16 29.14
C VAL A 44 -22.80 -4.27 27.91
N GLN A 45 -23.86 -5.08 27.95
CA GLN A 45 -24.87 -5.16 26.89
C GLN A 45 -25.55 -3.81 26.64
N LYS A 46 -25.90 -3.08 27.71
CA LYS A 46 -26.47 -1.72 27.61
C LYS A 46 -25.49 -0.73 26.99
N MET A 47 -24.19 -0.82 27.32
CA MET A 47 -23.17 0.04 26.69
C MET A 47 -22.98 -0.29 25.20
N ILE A 48 -23.01 -1.58 24.84
CA ILE A 48 -22.93 -2.05 23.45
C ILE A 48 -24.13 -1.52 22.66
N SER A 49 -25.35 -1.60 23.21
CA SER A 49 -26.55 -1.10 22.53
C SER A 49 -26.52 0.41 22.29
N VAL A 50 -26.14 1.20 23.31
CA VAL A 50 -25.96 2.66 23.17
C VAL A 50 -24.88 2.99 22.12
N THR A 51 -23.76 2.27 22.13
CA THR A 51 -22.69 2.49 21.15
C THR A 51 -23.16 2.17 19.73
N ASN A 52 -23.86 1.04 19.56
CA ASN A 52 -24.40 0.64 18.27
C ASN A 52 -25.48 1.61 17.77
N GLN A 53 -26.33 2.13 18.65
CA GLN A 53 -27.30 3.16 18.32
C GLN A 53 -26.60 4.43 17.81
N ARG A 54 -25.59 4.93 18.53
CA ARG A 54 -24.81 6.10 18.11
C ARG A 54 -24.12 5.88 16.75
N LEU A 55 -23.59 4.69 16.50
CA LEU A 55 -23.00 4.36 15.20
C LEU A 55 -24.05 4.34 14.10
N ARG A 56 -25.24 3.77 14.36
CA ARG A 56 -26.36 3.77 13.42
C ARG A 56 -26.80 5.19 13.10
N GLU A 57 -26.97 6.06 14.09
CA GLU A 57 -27.32 7.48 13.90
C GLU A 57 -26.29 8.23 13.05
N ARG A 58 -24.98 8.01 13.29
CA ARG A 58 -23.91 8.58 12.45
C ARG A 58 -23.98 8.09 11.01
N THR A 59 -24.21 6.79 10.82
CA THR A 59 -24.36 6.24 9.46
C THR A 59 -25.63 6.71 8.77
N ALA A 60 -26.72 6.92 9.52
CA ALA A 60 -27.99 7.43 9.00
C ALA A 60 -27.86 8.90 8.57
N GLY A 61 -27.22 9.75 9.37
CA GLY A 61 -26.91 11.13 8.99
C GLY A 61 -26.04 11.21 7.73
N GLY A 62 -25.03 10.34 7.63
CA GLY A 62 -24.21 10.24 6.42
C GLY A 62 -24.98 9.75 5.18
N LYS A 63 -26.00 8.90 5.35
CA LYS A 63 -26.89 8.46 4.26
C LYS A 63 -27.81 9.59 3.80
N GLN A 64 -28.41 10.33 4.71
CA GLN A 64 -29.24 11.49 4.35
C GLN A 64 -28.43 12.57 3.62
N GLN A 65 -27.19 12.82 4.05
CA GLN A 65 -26.32 13.79 3.38
C GLN A 65 -25.91 13.31 1.96
N LYS A 66 -25.72 12.01 1.76
CA LYS A 66 -25.53 11.41 0.44
C LYS A 66 -26.78 11.51 -0.43
N GLU A 67 -27.97 11.27 0.12
CA GLU A 67 -29.25 11.41 -0.60
C GLU A 67 -29.51 12.85 -1.05
N ILE A 68 -29.25 13.84 -0.19
CA ILE A 68 -29.32 15.27 -0.54
C ILE A 68 -28.34 15.60 -1.67
N THR A 69 -27.14 15.02 -1.65
CA THR A 69 -26.14 15.20 -2.71
C THR A 69 -26.54 14.46 -4.00
N GLN A 70 -27.27 13.35 -3.89
CA GLN A 70 -27.80 12.60 -5.04
C GLN A 70 -28.99 13.28 -5.71
N LYS A 71 -29.74 14.14 -5.02
CA LYS A 71 -30.76 15.01 -5.63
C LYS A 71 -30.18 16.19 -6.43
N LYS A 72 -28.85 16.39 -6.42
CA LYS A 72 -28.22 17.37 -7.32
C LYS A 72 -28.46 16.98 -8.78
N ASP A 73 -28.71 18.02 -9.57
CA ASP A 73 -28.75 17.97 -11.04
C ASP A 73 -27.60 17.10 -11.59
N PRO A 74 -27.87 16.12 -12.47
CA PRO A 74 -26.83 15.29 -13.09
C PRO A 74 -25.72 16.12 -13.76
N GLU A 75 -26.03 17.30 -14.31
CA GLU A 75 -25.02 18.18 -14.90
C GLU A 75 -24.06 18.74 -13.85
N LYS A 76 -24.58 19.18 -12.71
CA LYS A 76 -23.78 19.70 -11.59
C LYS A 76 -22.86 18.61 -11.02
N LYS A 77 -23.28 17.35 -11.00
CA LYS A 77 -22.40 16.22 -10.59
C LYS A 77 -21.27 15.99 -11.58
N ARG A 78 -21.54 16.07 -12.89
CA ARG A 78 -20.51 15.94 -13.94
C ARG A 78 -19.50 17.07 -13.81
N GLN A 79 -19.98 18.30 -13.61
CA GLN A 79 -19.14 19.48 -13.38
C GLN A 79 -18.31 19.35 -12.09
N ASP A 80 -18.91 18.96 -10.97
CA ASP A 80 -18.20 18.75 -9.68
C ASP A 80 -17.10 17.68 -9.85
N THR A 81 -17.38 16.60 -10.59
CA THR A 81 -16.42 15.53 -10.87
C THR A 81 -15.26 16.03 -11.73
N LEU A 82 -15.55 16.76 -12.80
CA LEU A 82 -14.53 17.35 -13.68
C LEU A 82 -13.64 18.33 -12.91
N ILE A 83 -14.24 19.22 -12.10
CA ILE A 83 -13.50 20.15 -11.24
C ILE A 83 -12.59 19.38 -10.27
N GLY A 84 -13.10 18.30 -9.67
CA GLY A 84 -12.31 17.43 -8.78
C GLY A 84 -11.11 16.81 -9.48
N GLN A 85 -11.30 16.30 -10.69
CA GLN A 85 -10.22 15.74 -11.51
C GLN A 85 -9.17 16.81 -11.88
N LEU A 86 -9.62 17.99 -12.32
CA LEU A 86 -8.73 19.10 -12.68
C LEU A 86 -7.93 19.58 -11.47
N LYS A 87 -8.56 19.77 -10.31
CA LYS A 87 -7.88 20.15 -9.06
C LYS A 87 -6.86 19.09 -8.63
N ALA A 88 -7.19 17.81 -8.76
CA ALA A 88 -6.26 16.72 -8.45
C ALA A 88 -5.06 16.70 -9.42
N ALA A 89 -5.30 16.93 -10.71
CA ALA A 89 -4.24 17.03 -11.71
C ALA A 89 -3.33 18.24 -11.43
N GLU A 90 -3.91 19.39 -11.11
CA GLU A 90 -3.18 20.61 -10.73
C GLU A 90 -2.31 20.39 -9.49
N ALA A 91 -2.87 19.81 -8.42
CA ALA A 91 -2.13 19.51 -7.20
C ALA A 91 -0.93 18.59 -7.47
N ARG A 92 -1.12 17.52 -8.26
CA ARG A 92 -0.05 16.62 -8.68
C ARG A 92 1.02 17.36 -9.48
N ASN A 93 0.62 18.22 -10.41
CA ASN A 93 1.56 19.01 -11.21
C ASN A 93 2.34 20.00 -10.34
N ARG A 94 1.68 20.66 -9.38
CA ARG A 94 2.34 21.55 -8.40
C ARG A 94 3.36 20.77 -7.56
N SER A 95 3.02 19.61 -7.03
CA SER A 95 3.96 18.77 -6.28
C SER A 95 5.12 18.31 -7.16
N ARG A 96 4.87 17.94 -8.43
CA ARG A 96 5.91 17.57 -9.39
C ARG A 96 6.86 18.73 -9.65
N LEU A 97 6.32 19.92 -9.90
CA LEU A 97 7.11 21.11 -10.18
C LEU A 97 7.97 21.51 -8.97
N MET A 98 7.42 21.43 -7.76
CA MET A 98 8.18 21.70 -6.53
C MET A 98 9.31 20.70 -6.33
N ARG A 99 9.06 19.41 -6.56
CA ARG A 99 10.13 18.38 -6.53
C ARG A 99 11.21 18.67 -7.57
N LEU A 100 10.83 19.02 -8.80
CA LEU A 100 11.78 19.34 -9.86
C LEU A 100 12.62 20.58 -9.52
N ARG A 101 11.98 21.63 -9.00
CA ARG A 101 12.66 22.85 -8.55
C ARG A 101 13.66 22.54 -7.43
N TYR A 102 13.23 21.79 -6.42
CA TYR A 102 14.11 21.37 -5.32
C TYR A 102 15.32 20.59 -5.84
N GLN A 103 15.11 19.58 -6.69
CA GLN A 103 16.21 18.80 -7.26
C GLN A 103 17.18 19.68 -8.07
N ASN A 104 16.65 20.60 -8.88
CA ASN A 104 17.46 21.53 -9.66
C ASN A 104 18.28 22.48 -8.77
N THR A 105 17.66 23.07 -7.74
CA THR A 105 18.34 23.98 -6.81
C THR A 105 19.41 23.23 -6.02
N ARG A 106 19.06 22.10 -5.42
CA ARG A 106 19.99 21.23 -4.69
C ARG A 106 21.19 20.83 -5.55
N ALA A 107 20.96 20.45 -6.81
CA ALA A 107 22.04 20.10 -7.73
C ALA A 107 22.95 21.29 -8.04
N LYS A 108 22.41 22.51 -8.15
CA LYS A 108 23.22 23.72 -8.33
C LYS A 108 24.05 24.04 -7.09
N GLU A 109 23.47 23.95 -5.90
CA GLU A 109 24.16 24.19 -4.63
C GLU A 109 25.33 23.22 -4.44
N ILE A 110 25.10 21.92 -4.64
CA ILE A 110 26.16 20.90 -4.52
C ILE A 110 27.27 21.18 -5.54
N LYS A 111 26.96 21.59 -6.77
CA LYS A 111 27.98 21.97 -7.76
C LYS A 111 28.82 23.16 -7.32
N VAL A 112 28.22 24.16 -6.69
CA VAL A 112 28.97 25.28 -6.10
C VAL A 112 29.87 24.78 -4.98
N MET A 113 29.36 23.91 -4.10
CA MET A 113 30.19 23.32 -3.03
C MET A 113 31.38 22.54 -3.59
N ILE A 114 31.19 21.75 -4.65
CA ILE A 114 32.24 21.02 -5.37
C ILE A 114 33.32 21.98 -5.87
N ALA A 115 32.92 23.07 -6.52
CA ALA A 115 33.85 24.07 -7.05
C ALA A 115 34.70 24.77 -5.97
N CYS A 116 34.20 24.83 -4.74
CA CYS A 116 34.91 25.41 -3.60
C CYS A 116 35.76 24.40 -2.79
N GLN A 117 35.81 23.11 -3.17
CA GLN A 117 36.59 22.13 -2.42
C GLN A 117 38.10 22.30 -2.64
N SER A 118 38.88 22.17 -1.57
CA SER A 118 40.34 22.24 -1.61
C SER A 118 41.01 20.96 -2.14
N THR A 119 40.32 19.82 -2.09
CA THR A 119 40.84 18.53 -2.55
C THR A 119 39.90 17.84 -3.52
N ALA A 120 40.47 17.18 -4.52
CA ALA A 120 39.72 16.40 -5.50
C ALA A 120 38.90 15.28 -4.85
N LEU A 121 39.42 14.63 -3.81
CA LEU A 121 38.72 13.57 -3.10
C LEU A 121 37.41 14.07 -2.46
N ASN A 122 37.42 15.26 -1.85
CA ASN A 122 36.23 15.85 -1.25
C ASN A 122 35.23 16.30 -2.32
N ALA A 123 35.71 16.84 -3.45
CA ALA A 123 34.87 17.17 -4.60
C ALA A 123 34.12 15.93 -5.13
N VAL A 124 34.82 14.79 -5.30
CA VAL A 124 34.24 13.53 -5.76
C VAL A 124 33.21 12.99 -4.74
N ARG A 125 33.50 13.08 -3.44
CA ARG A 125 32.53 12.68 -2.39
C ARG A 125 31.24 13.49 -2.49
N LEU A 126 31.32 14.79 -2.73
CA LEU A 126 30.14 15.64 -2.91
C LEU A 126 29.40 15.33 -4.23
N GLU A 127 30.12 14.94 -5.28
CA GLU A 127 29.51 14.53 -6.55
C GLU A 127 28.57 13.33 -6.39
N THR A 128 28.88 12.39 -5.49
CA THR A 128 27.99 11.25 -5.19
C THR A 128 26.63 11.64 -4.61
N LEU A 129 26.48 12.86 -4.09
CA LEU A 129 25.20 13.38 -3.59
C LEU A 129 24.29 13.91 -4.71
N LEU A 130 24.82 14.08 -5.92
CA LEU A 130 24.04 14.47 -7.09
C LEU A 130 23.22 13.29 -7.60
N PRO A 131 22.01 13.53 -8.13
CA PRO A 131 21.24 12.48 -8.79
C PRO A 131 22.06 11.89 -9.94
N THR A 132 22.25 10.57 -9.93
CA THR A 132 22.86 9.86 -11.05
C THR A 132 21.98 10.06 -12.27
N LYS A 133 22.50 10.71 -13.31
CA LYS A 133 21.82 10.79 -14.60
C LYS A 133 21.88 9.39 -15.22
N VAL A 134 20.86 8.58 -14.99
CA VAL A 134 20.68 7.35 -15.74
C VAL A 134 20.32 7.78 -17.15
N THR A 135 21.33 7.93 -18.01
CA THR A 135 21.13 7.98 -19.45
C THR A 135 20.43 6.68 -19.80
N LYS A 136 19.13 6.75 -20.10
CA LYS A 136 18.43 5.63 -20.72
C LYS A 136 19.17 5.40 -22.03
N LEU A 137 20.00 4.36 -22.07
CA LEU A 137 20.55 3.86 -23.32
C LEU A 137 19.33 3.40 -24.12
N SER A 138 18.84 4.28 -24.98
CA SER A 138 17.87 3.93 -25.99
C SER A 138 18.64 3.10 -27.01
N ILE A 139 18.75 1.80 -26.75
CA ILE A 139 19.17 0.85 -27.78
C ILE A 139 18.07 0.91 -28.83
N ARG A 140 18.29 1.76 -29.84
CA ARG A 140 17.43 1.76 -31.02
C ARG A 140 17.75 0.47 -31.76
N ASP A 141 16.71 -0.19 -32.22
CA ASP A 141 16.90 -1.28 -33.17
C ASP A 141 17.62 -0.71 -34.40
N SER A 142 18.75 -1.31 -34.75
CA SER A 142 19.59 -0.87 -35.86
C SER A 142 19.06 -1.37 -37.20
N LEU A 143 18.11 -2.32 -37.20
CA LEU A 143 17.56 -2.89 -38.41
C LEU A 143 16.42 -2.04 -38.94
N ASP A 144 16.51 -1.64 -40.21
CA ASP A 144 15.38 -1.13 -40.96
C ASP A 144 14.34 -2.24 -41.19
N ARG A 145 13.10 -1.86 -41.55
CA ARG A 145 11.98 -2.80 -41.74
C ARG A 145 12.32 -3.91 -42.74
N ALA A 146 13.02 -3.58 -43.83
CA ALA A 146 13.44 -4.56 -44.83
C ALA A 146 14.51 -5.52 -44.28
N GLU A 147 15.47 -5.00 -43.52
CA GLU A 147 16.52 -5.80 -42.90
C GLU A 147 15.94 -6.72 -41.82
N ARG A 148 14.98 -6.24 -41.02
CA ARG A 148 14.28 -7.06 -40.03
C ARG A 148 13.48 -8.18 -40.71
N SER A 149 12.73 -7.85 -41.76
CA SER A 149 11.99 -8.85 -42.53
C SER A 149 12.93 -9.90 -43.14
N ARG A 150 14.11 -9.49 -43.61
CA ARG A 150 15.13 -10.42 -44.13
C ARG A 150 15.72 -11.30 -43.03
N VAL A 151 15.97 -10.74 -41.84
CA VAL A 151 16.46 -11.50 -40.69
C VAL A 151 15.40 -12.51 -40.24
N GLU A 152 14.13 -12.11 -40.16
CA GLU A 152 13.01 -13.01 -39.84
C GLU A 152 12.89 -14.14 -40.87
N GLU A 153 12.97 -13.83 -42.16
CA GLU A 153 12.97 -14.84 -43.23
C GLU A 153 14.12 -15.84 -43.09
N ILE A 154 15.33 -15.37 -42.76
CA ILE A 154 16.50 -16.24 -42.54
C ILE A 154 16.31 -17.11 -41.29
N LEU A 155 15.71 -16.56 -40.22
CA LEU A 155 15.44 -17.30 -38.98
C LEU A 155 14.36 -18.38 -39.17
N GLU A 156 13.39 -18.14 -40.05
CA GLU A 156 12.32 -19.09 -40.39
C GLU A 156 12.77 -20.15 -41.42
N ASP A 157 13.88 -19.93 -42.12
CA ASP A 157 14.43 -20.85 -43.11
C ASP A 157 15.23 -21.99 -42.48
N GLU A 158 14.52 -22.99 -41.95
CA GLU A 158 15.12 -24.18 -41.32
C GLU A 158 16.05 -24.98 -42.25
N LYS A 159 15.86 -24.87 -43.57
CA LYS A 159 16.60 -25.65 -44.58
C LYS A 159 17.74 -24.85 -45.23
N GLY A 160 17.89 -23.57 -44.87
CA GLY A 160 18.90 -22.67 -45.41
C GLY A 160 18.81 -22.42 -46.92
N LEU A 161 17.62 -22.58 -47.52
CA LEU A 161 17.40 -22.44 -48.96
C LEU A 161 17.63 -21.01 -49.46
N THR A 162 17.43 -20.02 -48.61
CA THR A 162 17.56 -18.59 -48.93
C THR A 162 18.99 -18.05 -48.79
N ILE A 163 19.90 -18.86 -48.23
CA ILE A 163 21.30 -18.47 -47.97
C ILE A 163 22.32 -19.41 -48.63
N ASN A 164 21.99 -20.69 -48.79
CA ASN A 164 22.88 -21.66 -49.43
C ASN A 164 22.74 -21.57 -50.96
N ARG A 165 23.69 -20.93 -51.62
CA ARG A 165 23.83 -20.95 -53.08
C ARG A 165 24.77 -22.10 -53.45
N GLY A 166 24.18 -23.28 -53.65
CA GLY A 166 24.82 -24.42 -54.31
C GLY A 166 24.74 -24.30 -55.83
#